data_AF-L2G4W8-F1
#
_entry.id   AF-L2G4W8-F1
#
_cell.length_a   1.000
_cell.length_b   1.000
_cell.length_c   1.000
_cell.angle_alpha   90.00
_cell.angle_beta   90.00
_cell.angle_gamma   90.00
#
_symmetry.space_group_name_H-M   'P 1'
#
loop_
_entity.id
_entity.type
_entity.pdbx_description
1 polymer ?
#
loop_
_entity_poly.entity_id
_entity_poly.type
_entity_poly.pdbx_seq_one_letter_code
_entity_poly.pdbx_strand_id
1 'polypeptide(L)'
;MKFSTILTAGAVAISCLIGSASAEAGCSMSQNAATRFWEIKMSDVDDPPAVCHLLWENLKRWPGCTVQKPNGCGAPFGGNEVYMYFATTIVCSSGMIKSSYWHATHNRYGAINSC
;
A
#
# COMPACT_ATOMS: atom_id res chain seq x y z
N MET A 1 19.94 65.94 -18.92
CA MET A 1 19.02 64.84 -19.27
C MET A 1 19.46 63.59 -18.52
N LYS A 2 18.53 63.01 -17.75
CA LYS A 2 18.44 61.67 -17.10
C LYS A 2 19.71 60.84 -16.83
N PHE A 3 19.94 60.59 -15.54
CA PHE A 3 20.67 59.45 -15.00
C PHE A 3 19.73 58.23 -14.93
N SER A 4 20.21 57.06 -15.33
CA SER A 4 19.50 55.79 -15.15
C SER A 4 20.39 54.81 -14.40
N THR A 5 20.11 54.65 -13.11
CA THR A 5 20.62 53.58 -12.25
C THR A 5 19.66 52.39 -12.36
N ILE A 6 20.17 51.21 -12.72
CA ILE A 6 19.41 49.96 -12.65
C ILE A 6 20.05 49.10 -11.57
N LEU A 7 19.40 49.03 -10.42
CA LEU A 7 19.69 48.06 -9.37
C LEU A 7 18.75 46.86 -9.59
N THR A 8 19.28 45.80 -10.20
CA THR A 8 18.54 44.54 -10.37
C THR A 8 18.74 43.69 -9.11
N ALA A 9 17.82 43.79 -8.17
CA ALA A 9 17.77 42.88 -7.02
C ALA A 9 17.24 41.52 -7.49
N GLY A 10 18.12 40.52 -7.59
CA GLY A 10 17.76 39.14 -7.85
C GLY A 10 17.18 38.48 -6.59
N ALA A 11 15.88 38.27 -6.56
CA ALA A 11 15.23 37.45 -5.53
C ALA A 11 15.35 35.96 -5.92
N VAL A 12 16.15 35.20 -5.19
CA VAL A 12 16.22 33.74 -5.32
C VAL A 12 15.01 33.15 -4.57
N ALA A 13 14.02 32.67 -5.30
CA ALA A 13 12.89 31.95 -4.73
C ALA A 13 13.35 30.53 -4.33
N ILE A 14 13.45 30.28 -3.02
CA ILE A 14 13.65 28.93 -2.47
C ILE A 14 12.29 28.23 -2.52
N SER A 15 12.07 27.40 -3.53
CA SER A 15 10.92 26.51 -3.58
C SER A 15 11.10 25.38 -2.56
N CYS A 16 10.47 25.48 -1.39
CA CYS A 16 10.32 24.35 -0.48
C CYS A 16 9.47 23.27 -1.16
N LEU A 17 10.12 22.16 -1.54
CA LEU A 17 9.44 20.90 -1.84
C LEU A 17 8.80 20.41 -0.53
N ILE A 18 7.55 20.81 -0.28
CA ILE A 18 6.72 20.18 0.73
C ILE A 18 6.37 18.80 0.16
N GLY A 19 7.23 17.82 0.41
CA GLY A 19 6.95 16.43 0.07
C GLY A 19 5.74 15.97 0.88
N SER A 20 4.58 15.85 0.23
CA SER A 20 3.44 15.17 0.82
C SER A 20 3.82 13.69 0.91
N ALA A 21 4.20 13.21 2.10
CA ALA A 21 4.28 11.78 2.35
C ALA A 21 2.89 11.21 2.05
N SER A 22 2.75 10.59 0.88
CA SER A 22 1.53 9.92 0.48
C SER A 22 1.59 8.54 1.08
N ALA A 23 0.53 8.11 1.77
CA ALA A 23 0.46 6.74 2.27
C ALA A 23 0.78 5.76 1.13
N GLU A 24 1.76 4.90 1.37
CA GLU A 24 2.25 3.94 0.39
C GLU A 24 1.66 2.56 0.65
N ALA A 25 1.13 1.94 -0.40
CA ALA A 25 0.70 0.55 -0.39
C ALA A 25 1.30 -0.21 -1.56
N GLY A 26 1.76 -1.42 -1.29
CA GLY A 26 2.37 -2.31 -2.25
C GLY A 26 1.79 -3.71 -2.17
N CYS A 27 1.84 -4.42 -3.29
CA CYS A 27 1.49 -5.83 -3.36
C CYS A 27 2.53 -6.55 -4.21
N SER A 28 2.91 -7.75 -3.79
CA SER A 28 3.78 -8.64 -4.55
C SER A 28 3.19 -10.04 -4.57
N MET A 29 3.49 -10.77 -5.65
CA MET A 29 3.08 -12.14 -5.85
C MET A 29 4.25 -12.97 -6.34
N SER A 30 4.40 -14.16 -5.77
CA SER A 30 5.22 -15.23 -6.32
C SER A 30 4.41 -16.52 -6.38
N GLN A 31 4.84 -17.49 -7.19
CA GLN A 31 4.07 -18.72 -7.34
C GLN A 31 4.95 -19.94 -7.60
N ASN A 32 4.43 -21.11 -7.22
CA ASN A 32 4.90 -22.41 -7.68
C ASN A 32 3.78 -23.07 -8.51
N ALA A 33 3.90 -24.38 -8.78
CA ALA A 33 2.94 -25.09 -9.62
C ALA A 33 1.49 -25.11 -9.09
N ALA A 34 1.27 -24.96 -7.77
CA ALA A 34 -0.05 -25.10 -7.15
C ALA A 34 -0.48 -23.91 -6.29
N THR A 35 0.47 -23.11 -5.83
CA THR A 35 0.30 -22.10 -4.79
C THR A 35 0.76 -20.73 -5.28
N ARG A 36 -0.02 -19.70 -4.96
CA ARG A 36 0.40 -18.30 -5.02
C ARG A 36 0.71 -17.80 -3.62
N PHE A 37 1.83 -17.12 -3.49
CA PHE A 37 2.24 -16.42 -2.28
C PHE A 37 2.06 -14.94 -2.51
N TRP A 38 1.39 -14.28 -1.59
CA TRP A 38 1.06 -12.86 -1.65
C TRP A 38 1.71 -12.15 -0.49
N GLU A 39 2.20 -10.95 -0.76
CA GLU A 39 2.57 -9.98 0.27
C GLU A 39 1.87 -8.66 -0.01
N ILE A 40 1.30 -8.06 1.03
CA ILE A 40 0.72 -6.72 0.99
C ILE A 40 1.41 -5.90 2.08
N LYS A 41 1.92 -4.74 1.68
CA LYS A 41 2.59 -3.77 2.56
C LYS A 41 1.83 -2.46 2.51
N MET A 42 1.66 -1.82 3.65
CA MET A 42 1.12 -0.47 3.73
C MET A 42 1.66 0.27 4.94
N SER A 43 1.85 1.58 4.78
CA SER A 43 2.33 2.49 5.82
C SER A 43 1.20 3.39 6.33
N ASP A 44 1.45 4.07 7.46
CA ASP A 44 0.52 5.04 8.06
C ASP A 44 -0.86 4.45 8.39
N VAL A 45 -0.90 3.20 8.84
CA VAL A 45 -2.11 2.50 9.26
C VAL A 45 -2.48 2.84 10.70
N ASP A 46 -3.65 3.43 10.89
CA ASP A 46 -4.15 3.88 12.20
C ASP A 46 -4.36 2.74 13.20
N ASP A 47 -4.92 1.62 12.73
CA ASP A 47 -5.23 0.43 13.54
C ASP A 47 -4.85 -0.82 12.74
N PRO A 48 -3.56 -1.25 12.80
CA PRO A 48 -3.09 -2.44 12.09
C PRO A 48 -3.91 -3.70 12.40
N PRO A 49 -4.27 -4.02 13.67
CA PRO A 49 -5.15 -5.15 13.98
C PRO A 49 -6.51 -5.09 13.27
N ALA A 50 -7.20 -3.96 13.29
CA ALA A 50 -8.51 -3.83 12.63
C ALA A 50 -8.40 -3.93 11.10
N VAL A 51 -7.38 -3.30 10.50
CA VAL A 51 -7.14 -3.39 9.05
C VAL A 51 -6.81 -4.83 8.64
N CYS A 52 -5.97 -5.52 9.40
CA CYS A 52 -5.69 -6.94 9.20
C CYS A 52 -6.96 -7.79 9.24
N HIS A 53 -7.83 -7.56 10.22
CA HIS A 53 -9.11 -8.26 10.32
C HIS A 53 -9.97 -8.04 9.07
N LEU A 54 -10.13 -6.79 8.64
CA LEU A 54 -10.92 -6.45 7.45
C LEU A 54 -10.35 -7.05 6.16
N LEU A 55 -9.02 -7.12 6.02
CA LEU A 55 -8.37 -7.76 4.86
C LEU A 55 -8.68 -9.26 4.80
N TRP A 56 -8.58 -9.97 5.94
CA TRP A 56 -8.92 -11.39 5.99
C TRP A 56 -10.40 -11.64 5.69
N GLU A 57 -11.31 -10.84 6.28
CA GLU A 57 -12.75 -10.96 6.02
C GLU A 57 -13.07 -10.75 4.53
N ASN A 58 -12.47 -9.74 3.90
CA ASN A 58 -12.69 -9.48 2.49
C ASN A 58 -12.05 -10.51 1.55
N LEU A 59 -11.04 -11.27 1.99
CA LEU A 59 -10.52 -12.40 1.21
C LEU A 59 -11.46 -13.61 1.25
N LYS A 60 -12.10 -13.87 2.40
CA LYS A 60 -12.99 -15.03 2.59
C LYS A 60 -14.18 -15.06 1.64
N ARG A 61 -14.61 -13.92 1.12
CA ARG A 61 -15.69 -13.85 0.11
C ARG A 61 -15.33 -14.51 -1.22
N TRP A 62 -14.05 -14.79 -1.47
CA TRP A 62 -13.56 -15.44 -2.67
C TRP A 62 -13.17 -16.88 -2.36
N PRO A 63 -13.98 -17.89 -2.75
CA PRO A 63 -13.63 -19.29 -2.53
C PRO A 63 -12.25 -19.68 -3.09
N GLY A 64 -11.88 -19.09 -4.23
CA GLY A 64 -10.56 -19.30 -4.86
C GLY A 64 -9.37 -18.73 -4.07
N CYS A 65 -9.60 -17.78 -3.16
CA CYS A 65 -8.58 -17.18 -2.30
C CYS A 65 -8.57 -17.78 -0.89
N THR A 66 -8.92 -19.05 -0.76
CA THR A 66 -8.78 -19.78 0.50
C THR A 66 -7.34 -19.70 0.98
N VAL A 67 -7.16 -19.10 2.16
CA VAL A 67 -5.85 -18.82 2.76
C VAL A 67 -5.27 -20.09 3.38
N GLN A 68 -4.02 -20.38 3.03
CA GLN A 68 -3.24 -21.49 3.54
C GLN A 68 -2.16 -20.99 4.50
N LYS A 69 -1.63 -21.87 5.35
CA LYS A 69 -0.46 -21.57 6.21
C LYS A 69 0.84 -21.79 5.41
N PRO A 70 1.91 -21.02 5.69
CA PRO A 70 1.99 -19.93 6.68
C PRO A 70 1.25 -18.67 6.20
N ASN A 71 0.63 -17.96 7.15
CA ASN A 71 0.03 -16.65 6.93
C ASN A 71 0.20 -15.78 8.17
N GLY A 72 0.11 -14.47 7.98
CA GLY A 72 0.19 -13.49 9.06
C GLY A 72 -0.18 -12.10 8.56
N CYS A 73 -0.60 -11.26 9.50
CA CYS A 73 -0.86 -9.85 9.25
C CYS A 73 -0.59 -9.09 10.55
N GLY A 74 0.21 -8.03 10.48
CA GLY A 74 0.46 -7.17 11.62
C GLY A 74 1.54 -6.15 11.35
N ALA A 75 1.96 -5.46 12.41
CA ALA A 75 3.04 -4.49 12.37
C ALA A 75 4.37 -5.18 12.69
N PRO A 76 5.25 -5.43 11.70
CA PRO A 76 6.48 -6.19 11.89
C PRO A 76 7.42 -5.57 12.94
N PHE A 77 7.23 -4.29 13.28
CA PHE A 77 8.02 -3.56 14.30
C PHE A 77 7.17 -2.77 15.30
N GLY A 78 5.89 -3.11 15.47
CA GLY A 78 4.99 -2.43 16.42
C GLY A 78 4.64 -0.97 16.07
N GLY A 79 4.88 -0.56 14.83
CA GLY A 79 4.50 0.76 14.29
C GLY A 79 3.17 0.75 13.52
N ASN A 80 2.95 1.82 12.76
CA ASN A 80 1.76 2.01 11.93
C ASN A 80 1.92 1.38 10.54
N GLU A 81 2.65 0.27 10.45
CA GLU A 81 2.84 -0.46 9.21
C GLU A 81 2.04 -1.75 9.28
N VAL A 82 1.48 -2.18 8.15
CA VAL A 82 0.93 -3.52 8.02
C VAL A 82 1.75 -4.28 7.01
N TYR A 83 2.26 -5.43 7.44
CA TYR A 83 2.77 -6.46 6.56
C TYR A 83 1.87 -7.68 6.65
N MET A 84 1.24 -8.03 5.54
CA MET A 84 0.38 -9.19 5.40
C MET A 84 0.99 -10.16 4.41
N TYR A 85 1.12 -11.41 4.79
CA TYR A 85 1.64 -12.49 3.94
C TYR A 85 0.75 -13.72 4.02
N PHE A 86 0.51 -14.37 2.89
CA PHE A 86 -0.31 -15.59 2.84
C PHE A 86 -0.12 -16.38 1.56
N ALA A 87 -0.44 -17.66 1.63
CA ALA A 87 -0.55 -18.53 0.48
C ALA A 87 -2.03 -18.75 0.08
N THR A 88 -2.30 -18.86 -1.20
CA THR A 88 -3.59 -19.30 -1.76
C THR A 88 -3.36 -20.33 -2.87
N THR A 89 -4.44 -20.94 -3.34
CA THR A 89 -4.40 -21.70 -4.59
C THR A 89 -4.15 -20.80 -5.81
N ILE A 90 -3.73 -21.40 -6.93
CA ILE A 90 -3.49 -20.69 -8.20
C ILE A 90 -4.72 -19.97 -8.77
N VAL A 91 -5.94 -20.36 -8.37
CA VAL A 91 -7.17 -19.74 -8.87
C VAL A 91 -7.44 -18.36 -8.27
N CYS A 92 -6.84 -18.02 -7.13
CA CYS A 92 -6.92 -16.66 -6.59
C CYS A 92 -6.16 -15.70 -7.50
N SER A 93 -6.85 -14.73 -8.10
CA SER A 93 -6.25 -13.78 -9.03
C SER A 93 -5.86 -12.46 -8.36
N SER A 94 -4.92 -11.72 -8.95
CA SER A 94 -4.57 -10.36 -8.50
C SER A 94 -5.79 -9.44 -8.45
N GLY A 95 -6.77 -9.62 -9.33
CA GLY A 95 -8.03 -8.86 -9.30
C GLY A 95 -8.84 -9.10 -8.02
N MET A 96 -8.90 -10.35 -7.54
CA MET A 96 -9.56 -10.69 -6.29
C MET A 96 -8.84 -10.06 -5.09
N ILE A 97 -7.50 -10.12 -5.06
CA ILE A 97 -6.67 -9.48 -4.04
C ILE A 97 -6.89 -7.97 -4.02
N LYS A 98 -6.78 -7.30 -5.17
CA LYS A 98 -6.98 -5.86 -5.31
C LYS A 98 -8.39 -5.43 -4.90
N SER A 99 -9.40 -6.20 -5.29
CA SER A 99 -10.77 -5.94 -4.85
C SER A 99 -10.89 -6.07 -3.33
N SER A 100 -10.38 -7.15 -2.73
CA SER A 100 -10.46 -7.35 -1.28
C SER A 100 -9.74 -6.26 -0.49
N TYR A 101 -8.59 -5.81 -0.99
CA TYR A 101 -7.89 -4.64 -0.46
C TYR A 101 -8.77 -3.38 -0.51
N TRP A 102 -9.33 -3.05 -1.68
CA TRP A 102 -10.20 -1.88 -1.84
C TRP A 102 -11.39 -1.90 -0.87
N HIS A 103 -12.05 -3.04 -0.70
CA HIS A 103 -13.19 -3.13 0.22
C HIS A 103 -12.79 -3.02 1.70
N ALA A 104 -11.56 -3.43 2.05
CA ALA A 104 -11.06 -3.30 3.42
C ALA A 104 -10.57 -1.88 3.73
N THR A 105 -9.85 -1.25 2.80
CA THR A 105 -9.11 -0.01 3.06
C THR A 105 -9.68 1.22 2.38
N HIS A 106 -10.46 1.03 1.29
CA HIS A 106 -10.87 2.08 0.35
C HIS A 106 -9.67 2.87 -0.21
N ASN A 107 -8.51 2.21 -0.37
CA ASN A 107 -7.20 2.81 -0.71
C ASN A 107 -6.79 4.00 0.18
N ARG A 108 -7.30 4.10 1.41
CA ARG A 108 -6.89 5.15 2.35
C ARG A 108 -5.37 5.15 2.62
N TYR A 109 -4.74 3.99 2.49
CA TYR A 109 -3.29 3.80 2.68
C TYR A 109 -2.52 3.73 1.35
N GLY A 110 -3.12 4.16 0.25
CA GLY A 110 -2.60 4.00 -1.11
C GLY A 110 -3.28 2.87 -1.87
N ALA A 111 -3.22 2.90 -3.20
CA ALA A 111 -3.79 1.86 -4.06
C ALA A 111 -2.75 0.79 -4.40
N ILE A 112 -3.11 -0.49 -4.28
CA ILE A 112 -2.27 -1.58 -4.81
C ILE A 112 -2.53 -1.78 -6.31
N ASN A 113 -1.58 -1.33 -7.14
CA ASN A 113 -1.76 -1.34 -8.60
C ASN A 113 -1.39 -2.69 -9.24
N SER A 114 -0.33 -3.31 -8.74
CA SER A 114 0.21 -4.58 -9.23
C SER A 114 0.28 -5.61 -8.12
N CYS A 115 -0.25 -6.79 -8.41
CA CYS A 115 0.10 -8.09 -7.86
C CYS A 115 0.17 -9.03 -9.08
#